data_AF-A0A5K3FN63-F1
#
_entry.id   AF-A0A5K3FN63-F1
#
_cell.length_a   1.000
_cell.length_b   1.000
_cell.length_c   1.000
_cell.angle_alpha   90.00
_cell.angle_beta   90.00
_cell.angle_gamma   90.00
#
_symmetry.space_group_name_H-M   'P 1'
#
loop_
_entity.id
_entity.type
_entity.pdbx_description
1 polymer ?
#
loop_
_entity_poly.entity_id
_entity_poly.type
_entity_poly.pdbx_seq_one_letter_code
_entity_poly.pdbx_strand_id
1 'polypeptide(L)'
;MHLGEARKLCPDLKTVPYDFKAFHSVSEDLYKLVVKYSLQIEAVSCDEMYVDVTELLNLREVDGECLRLTNPLILGEVLRRHVYEVTQCRATCGFGTNRLLTRLATKRAKPDSQAFFLGSNWRLAERPIESIKIYEVASEEGQKYFDDLNLSELPGVGRQMVRRISHNFGVSTCGQLLKVVSPTQLSSLLGVKTSQRILQLCQGKDSSELTFDRYAKSISAEINYGIRLSSWSEVEKFVGDLAKELAARMANAAAESRSGSGVVGKSLVVHLLTRKPDQPVEPAKFMGHGICNSWTKTIPLHTATADPVAIASSCLLALRRLGPRPDDIRGLGLQMQRLSPASPSARLSHPSRGAVPLGPPNEPTASIVKFLKPQSPNSGKNRATVSARGNSDSTDTPSASTLSDNSVVTLSASLTSGQPPSLHPLKSADSSDHVIPEPTALTDKPVITSTPSGISIEVTENPLMEPLPHQPDRPIEEVNIFAGRSVEQLQTMFATWVTTESDPLEEDLCMLADYLISILPTDLFRVRKLLRILRRLLDNFVPGRGAEGSKTGSLAWCIAFDRLKFTVDRACRLHYGVDALALTDE
;
A
#
# COMPACT_ATOMS: atom_id res chain seq x y z
N MET A 1 13.71 0.88 -18.96
CA MET A 1 14.91 0.96 -19.83
C MET A 1 15.97 0.06 -19.23
N HIS A 2 16.74 -0.66 -20.05
CA HIS A 2 17.87 -1.46 -19.54
C HIS A 2 19.13 -0.59 -19.38
N LEU A 3 20.00 -0.90 -18.39
CA LEU A 3 21.21 -0.11 -18.12
C LEU A 3 22.13 0.00 -19.35
N GLY A 4 22.26 -1.08 -20.13
CA GLY A 4 23.06 -1.08 -21.36
C GLY A 4 22.54 -0.10 -22.41
N GLU A 5 21.21 0.05 -22.54
CA GLU A 5 20.61 1.04 -23.44
C GLU A 5 20.78 2.46 -22.89
N ALA A 6 20.59 2.63 -21.57
CA ALA A 6 20.75 3.93 -20.91
C ALA A 6 22.18 4.48 -21.06
N ARG A 7 23.20 3.63 -20.92
CA ARG A 7 24.61 4.04 -21.09
C ARG A 7 24.96 4.41 -22.53
N LYS A 8 24.28 3.86 -23.53
CA LYS A 8 24.45 4.32 -24.92
C LYS A 8 23.92 5.74 -25.12
N LEU A 9 22.86 6.10 -24.40
CA LEU A 9 22.27 7.45 -24.44
C LEU A 9 23.02 8.44 -23.55
N CYS A 10 23.59 7.96 -22.44
CA CYS A 10 24.34 8.76 -21.47
C CYS A 10 25.57 7.96 -20.98
N PRO A 11 26.74 8.10 -21.64
CA PRO A 11 27.94 7.32 -21.31
C PRO A 11 28.46 7.54 -19.88
N ASP A 12 28.29 8.76 -19.34
CA ASP A 12 28.75 9.14 -18.00
C ASP A 12 27.77 8.77 -16.88
N LEU A 13 26.70 8.02 -17.19
CA LEU A 13 25.66 7.63 -16.24
C LEU A 13 26.25 6.93 -15.01
N LYS A 14 26.08 7.57 -13.85
CA LYS A 14 26.48 7.02 -12.56
C LYS A 14 25.44 6.00 -12.09
N THR A 15 25.90 4.82 -11.71
CA THR A 15 25.05 3.75 -11.17
C THR A 15 25.16 3.72 -9.66
N VAL A 16 24.03 3.81 -8.97
CA VAL A 16 23.94 3.76 -7.51
C VAL A 16 23.23 2.46 -7.11
N PRO A 17 23.69 1.73 -6.08
CA PRO A 17 23.01 0.53 -5.59
C PRO A 17 21.66 0.88 -4.95
N TYR A 18 20.77 -0.11 -4.83
CA TYR A 18 19.52 0.05 -4.08
C TYR A 18 19.78 0.07 -2.58
N ASP A 19 19.16 1.03 -1.89
CA ASP A 19 19.10 1.08 -0.42
C ASP A 19 17.65 0.97 0.05
N PHE A 20 17.16 -0.27 0.15
CA PHE A 20 15.78 -0.54 0.52
C PHE A 20 15.42 -0.06 1.93
N LYS A 21 16.40 0.02 2.85
CA LYS A 21 16.17 0.51 4.21
C LYS A 21 15.94 2.02 4.18
N ALA A 22 16.76 2.76 3.44
CA ALA A 22 16.57 4.20 3.27
C ALA A 22 15.22 4.51 2.58
N PHE A 23 14.84 3.76 1.55
CA PHE A 23 13.55 3.95 0.88
C PHE A 23 12.36 3.75 1.84
N HIS A 24 12.42 2.71 2.68
CA HIS A 24 11.40 2.45 3.69
C HIS A 24 11.33 3.58 4.73
N SER A 25 12.47 4.01 5.27
CA SER A 25 12.52 5.09 6.27
C SER A 25 11.92 6.39 5.73
N VAL A 26 12.35 6.81 4.54
CA VAL A 26 11.84 8.04 3.90
C VAL A 26 10.35 7.95 3.60
N SER A 27 9.88 6.78 3.14
CA SER A 27 8.45 6.53 2.93
C SER A 27 7.66 6.67 4.24
N GLU A 28 8.14 6.06 5.32
CA GLU A 28 7.50 6.14 6.63
C GLU A 28 7.42 7.59 7.14
N ASP A 29 8.51 8.35 7.02
CA ASP A 29 8.55 9.76 7.41
C ASP A 29 7.60 10.64 6.59
N LEU A 30 7.52 10.39 5.27
CA LEU A 30 6.59 11.07 4.38
C LEU A 30 5.14 10.84 4.82
N TYR A 31 4.73 9.58 5.06
CA TYR A 31 3.38 9.27 5.49
C TYR A 31 3.07 9.83 6.89
N LYS A 32 4.00 9.70 7.86
CA LYS A 32 3.87 10.28 9.20
C LYS A 32 3.71 11.81 9.17
N LEU A 33 4.39 12.48 8.25
CA LEU A 33 4.26 13.93 8.07
C LEU A 33 2.87 14.29 7.55
N VAL A 34 2.38 13.63 6.49
CA VAL A 34 1.10 13.98 5.85
C VAL A 34 -0.09 13.67 6.75
N VAL A 35 -0.03 12.62 7.57
CA VAL A 35 -1.05 12.27 8.57
C VAL A 35 -1.32 13.40 9.57
N LYS A 36 -0.34 14.28 9.83
CA LYS A 36 -0.52 15.47 10.68
C LYS A 36 -1.46 16.53 10.08
N TYR A 37 -1.71 16.45 8.78
CA TYR A 37 -2.60 17.38 8.06
C TYR A 37 -3.97 16.75 7.81
N SER A 38 -4.03 15.51 7.34
CA SER A 38 -5.29 14.83 7.03
C SER A 38 -5.15 13.33 7.24
N LEU A 39 -6.19 12.72 7.80
CA LEU A 39 -6.32 11.26 7.90
C LEU A 39 -6.98 10.65 6.66
N GLN A 40 -7.54 11.48 5.77
CA GLN A 40 -8.20 11.06 4.53
C GLN A 40 -7.14 10.79 3.44
N ILE A 41 -6.31 9.78 3.68
CA ILE A 41 -5.19 9.40 2.81
C ILE A 41 -5.47 8.07 2.12
N GLU A 42 -5.31 8.04 0.80
CA GLU A 42 -5.22 6.79 0.04
C GLU A 42 -3.78 6.55 -0.40
N ALA A 43 -3.17 5.51 0.15
CA ALA A 43 -1.84 5.06 -0.25
C ALA A 43 -1.82 4.57 -1.72
N VAL A 44 -0.89 5.09 -2.52
CA VAL A 44 -0.68 4.70 -3.92
C VAL A 44 0.60 3.88 -4.06
N SER A 45 1.71 4.39 -3.53
CA SER A 45 3.02 3.71 -3.46
C SER A 45 3.77 4.18 -2.21
N CYS A 46 5.01 3.71 -2.02
CA CYS A 46 5.86 4.17 -0.92
C CYS A 46 6.18 5.68 -1.00
N ASP A 47 6.11 6.29 -2.18
CA ASP A 47 6.44 7.71 -2.41
C ASP A 47 5.27 8.53 -2.98
N GLU A 48 4.07 7.96 -3.11
CA GLU A 48 2.89 8.60 -3.71
C GLU A 48 1.63 8.28 -2.90
N MET A 49 0.80 9.30 -2.69
CA MET A 49 -0.50 9.17 -2.04
C MET A 49 -1.49 10.19 -2.60
N TYR A 50 -2.79 9.88 -2.50
CA TYR A 50 -3.84 10.90 -2.59
C TYR A 50 -4.23 11.33 -1.18
N VAL A 51 -4.48 12.63 -1.01
CA VAL A 51 -4.93 13.20 0.26
C VAL A 51 -6.16 14.03 -0.05
N ASP A 52 -7.27 13.73 0.62
CA ASP A 52 -8.40 14.64 0.62
C ASP A 52 -8.12 15.77 1.63
N VAL A 53 -8.18 16.99 1.12
CA VAL A 53 -7.93 18.22 1.88
C VAL A 53 -9.16 19.11 1.87
N THR A 54 -10.32 18.62 1.43
CA THR A 54 -11.55 19.41 1.30
C THR A 54 -11.91 20.05 2.64
N GLU A 55 -11.87 19.30 3.73
CA GLU A 55 -12.14 19.81 5.09
C GLU A 55 -11.13 20.86 5.55
N LEU A 56 -9.84 20.71 5.20
CA LEU A 56 -8.79 21.70 5.50
C LEU A 56 -8.98 23.01 4.73
N LEU A 57 -9.61 22.94 3.56
CA LEU A 57 -9.84 24.07 2.67
C LEU A 57 -11.22 24.73 2.87
N ASN A 58 -12.13 24.09 3.61
CA ASN A 58 -13.46 24.62 3.86
C ASN A 58 -13.43 25.95 4.63
N LEU A 59 -14.40 26.81 4.30
CA LEU A 59 -14.70 28.01 5.07
C LEU A 59 -15.33 27.58 6.40
N ARG A 60 -14.75 28.01 7.52
CA ARG A 60 -15.42 27.93 8.81
C ARG A 60 -15.98 29.31 9.14
N GLU A 61 -17.25 29.35 9.50
CA GLU A 61 -17.85 30.54 10.07
C GLU A 61 -17.54 30.56 11.56
N VAL A 62 -16.77 31.54 12.00
CA VAL A 62 -16.49 31.78 13.43
C VAL A 62 -16.97 33.20 13.72
N ASP A 63 -17.91 33.33 14.64
CA ASP A 63 -18.49 34.61 15.09
C ASP A 63 -19.05 35.50 13.95
N GLY A 64 -19.61 34.88 12.90
CA GLY A 64 -20.18 35.60 11.75
C GLY A 64 -19.16 36.04 10.69
N GLU A 65 -17.88 35.70 10.87
CA GLU A 65 -16.84 35.87 9.86
C GLU A 65 -16.50 34.54 9.17
N CYS A 66 -16.53 34.53 7.84
CA CYS A 66 -16.09 33.39 7.04
C CYS A 66 -14.56 33.31 7.04
N LEU A 67 -14.01 32.46 7.89
CA LEU A 67 -12.57 32.20 7.95
C LEU A 67 -12.21 31.05 7.01
N ARG A 68 -11.39 31.32 5.99
CA ARG A 68 -10.76 30.26 5.20
C ARG A 68 -9.52 29.78 5.94
N LEU A 69 -9.59 28.60 6.55
CA LEU A 69 -8.49 28.07 7.37
C LEU A 69 -7.18 27.91 6.59
N THR A 70 -7.25 27.53 5.30
CA THR A 70 -6.03 27.32 4.48
C THR A 70 -6.22 27.73 3.01
N ASN A 71 -5.26 28.49 2.47
CA ASN A 71 -5.12 28.72 1.04
C ASN A 71 -4.39 27.52 0.39
N PRO A 72 -4.97 26.84 -0.61
CA PRO A 72 -4.38 25.63 -1.18
C PRO A 72 -3.03 25.91 -1.89
N LEU A 73 -2.79 27.14 -2.35
CA LEU A 73 -1.49 27.55 -2.89
C LEU A 73 -0.40 27.50 -1.81
N ILE A 74 -0.72 27.98 -0.61
CA ILE A 74 0.19 27.99 0.55
C ILE A 74 0.39 26.57 1.07
N LEU A 75 -0.68 25.75 1.10
CA LEU A 75 -0.62 24.38 1.58
C LEU A 75 0.42 23.54 0.82
N GLY A 76 0.45 23.62 -0.51
CA GLY A 76 1.42 22.89 -1.32
C GLY A 76 2.86 23.27 -1.03
N GLU A 77 3.13 24.56 -0.84
CA GLU A 77 4.46 25.07 -0.53
C GLU A 77 4.92 24.61 0.86
N VAL A 78 4.05 24.75 1.86
CA VAL A 78 4.30 24.31 3.23
C VAL A 78 4.56 22.80 3.29
N LEU A 79 3.73 21.99 2.63
CA LEU A 79 3.91 20.55 2.56
C LEU A 79 5.26 20.18 1.93
N ARG A 80 5.59 20.77 0.78
CA ARG A 80 6.85 20.48 0.08
C ARG A 80 8.06 20.87 0.91
N ARG A 81 8.01 22.02 1.59
CA ARG A 81 9.05 22.48 2.50
C ARG A 81 9.23 21.52 3.67
N HIS A 82 8.16 21.14 4.36
CA HIS A 82 8.24 20.21 5.49
C HIS A 82 8.71 18.80 5.06
N VAL A 83 8.30 18.33 3.87
CA VAL A 83 8.82 17.07 3.32
C VAL A 83 10.33 17.17 3.14
N TYR A 84 10.84 18.27 2.57
CA TYR A 84 12.27 18.47 2.41
C TYR A 84 13.01 18.57 3.76
N GLU A 85 12.49 19.33 4.72
CA GLU A 85 13.08 19.46 6.06
C GLU A 85 13.23 18.11 6.76
N VAL A 86 12.18 17.26 6.71
CA VAL A 86 12.17 15.95 7.39
C VAL A 86 12.96 14.90 6.63
N THR A 87 12.81 14.83 5.30
CA THR A 87 13.30 13.68 4.50
C THR A 87 14.55 13.98 3.69
N GLN A 88 14.94 15.26 3.57
CA GLN A 88 15.95 15.75 2.64
C GLN A 88 15.65 15.42 1.16
N CYS A 89 14.41 15.01 0.86
CA CYS A 89 13.93 14.71 -0.47
C CYS A 89 12.92 15.76 -0.93
N ARG A 90 12.96 16.13 -2.20
CA ARG A 90 12.01 17.09 -2.79
C ARG A 90 10.73 16.37 -3.21
N ALA A 91 9.59 16.98 -2.91
CA ALA A 91 8.28 16.51 -3.35
C ALA A 91 7.63 17.46 -4.37
N THR A 92 6.68 16.92 -5.13
CA THR A 92 5.84 17.68 -6.06
C THR A 92 4.39 17.47 -5.66
N CYS A 93 3.62 18.54 -5.58
CA CYS A 93 2.20 18.48 -5.21
C CYS A 93 1.32 18.87 -6.41
N GLY A 94 0.44 17.98 -6.83
CA GLY A 94 -0.66 18.32 -7.72
C GLY A 94 -1.94 18.51 -6.92
N PHE A 95 -2.73 19.52 -7.28
CA PHE A 95 -4.05 19.75 -6.73
C PHE A 95 -5.08 19.68 -7.84
N GLY A 96 -6.21 19.03 -7.57
CA GLY A 96 -7.29 18.95 -8.52
C GLY A 96 -8.62 18.64 -7.84
N THR A 97 -9.71 18.95 -8.54
CA THR A 97 -11.08 18.77 -8.02
C THR A 97 -11.59 17.32 -8.17
N ASN A 98 -10.76 16.43 -8.73
CA ASN A 98 -10.95 14.99 -8.76
C ASN A 98 -9.59 14.30 -8.94
N ARG A 99 -9.56 12.98 -8.79
CA ARG A 99 -8.33 12.18 -8.81
C ARG A 99 -7.52 12.28 -10.11
N LEU A 100 -8.20 12.26 -11.25
CA LEU A 100 -7.56 12.41 -12.56
C LEU A 100 -6.83 13.75 -12.63
N LEU A 101 -7.53 14.84 -12.33
CA LEU A 101 -6.99 16.19 -12.39
C LEU A 101 -5.81 16.37 -11.44
N THR A 102 -5.91 15.84 -10.22
CA THR A 102 -4.80 15.83 -9.25
C THR A 102 -3.57 15.13 -9.82
N ARG A 103 -3.73 13.94 -10.43
CA ARG A 103 -2.61 13.19 -11.02
C ARG A 103 -1.97 13.93 -12.21
N LEU A 104 -2.78 14.52 -13.08
CA LEU A 104 -2.32 15.31 -14.23
C LEU A 104 -1.59 16.58 -13.77
N ALA A 105 -2.12 17.26 -12.74
CA ALA A 105 -1.46 18.39 -12.11
C ALA A 105 -0.08 18.00 -11.56
N THR A 106 0.02 16.90 -10.81
CA THR A 106 1.31 16.40 -10.30
C THR A 106 2.29 16.15 -11.44
N LYS A 107 1.86 15.51 -12.52
CA LYS A 107 2.72 15.25 -13.68
C LYS A 107 3.24 16.54 -14.32
N ARG A 108 2.40 17.58 -14.39
CA ARG A 108 2.78 18.89 -14.97
C ARG A 108 3.66 19.73 -14.06
N ALA A 109 3.54 19.52 -12.76
CA ALA A 109 4.33 20.17 -11.73
C ALA A 109 5.74 19.57 -11.58
N LYS A 110 5.96 18.31 -11.97
CA LYS A 110 7.30 17.71 -11.83
C LYS A 110 8.35 18.45 -12.68
N PRO A 111 9.59 18.62 -12.18
CA PRO A 111 10.08 18.29 -10.83
C PRO A 111 9.89 19.43 -9.81
N ASP A 112 9.86 19.09 -8.51
CA ASP A 112 9.93 20.00 -7.35
C ASP A 112 9.12 21.31 -7.53
N SER A 113 7.82 21.16 -7.78
CA SER A 113 6.90 22.28 -7.93
C SER A 113 5.50 21.90 -7.48
N GLN A 114 4.54 22.78 -7.75
CA GLN A 114 3.13 22.50 -7.60
C GLN A 114 2.30 23.03 -8.78
N ALA A 115 1.18 22.39 -9.06
CA ALA A 115 0.24 22.82 -10.07
C ALA A 115 -1.19 22.48 -9.66
N PHE A 116 -2.14 23.19 -10.27
CA PHE A 116 -3.57 23.08 -9.99
C PHE A 116 -4.32 22.78 -11.29
N PHE A 117 -5.21 21.80 -11.26
CA PHE A 117 -6.19 21.56 -12.32
C PHE A 117 -7.60 21.71 -11.76
N LEU A 118 -8.27 22.79 -12.14
CA LEU A 118 -9.62 23.12 -11.69
C LEU A 118 -10.64 22.47 -12.63
N GLY A 119 -11.53 21.65 -12.09
CA GLY A 119 -12.61 21.02 -12.86
C GLY A 119 -13.59 22.02 -13.44
N SER A 120 -14.50 21.55 -14.30
CA SER A 120 -15.39 22.42 -15.10
C SER A 120 -16.25 23.39 -14.28
N ASN A 121 -16.55 23.07 -13.02
CA ASN A 121 -17.36 23.89 -12.10
C ASN A 121 -16.54 24.89 -11.28
N TRP A 122 -15.21 24.83 -11.37
CA TRP A 122 -14.30 25.69 -10.62
C TRP A 122 -13.69 26.72 -11.56
N ARG A 123 -13.65 27.97 -11.10
CA ARG A 123 -13.00 29.08 -11.77
C ARG A 123 -12.16 29.85 -10.76
N LEU A 124 -11.10 30.42 -11.26
CA LEU A 124 -10.24 31.30 -10.54
C LEU A 124 -10.92 32.68 -10.45
N ALA A 125 -11.18 33.14 -9.22
CA ALA A 125 -11.77 34.46 -9.00
C ALA A 125 -10.80 35.59 -9.40
N GLU A 126 -9.52 35.43 -9.06
CA GLU A 126 -8.44 36.38 -9.36
C GLU A 126 -7.17 35.62 -9.75
N ARG A 127 -6.44 36.12 -10.75
CA ARG A 127 -5.17 35.49 -11.16
C ARG A 127 -4.11 35.64 -10.05
N PRO A 128 -3.57 34.53 -9.52
CA PRO A 128 -2.54 34.60 -8.50
C PRO A 128 -1.18 34.91 -9.11
N ILE A 129 -0.19 34.98 -8.23
CA ILE A 129 1.23 35.20 -8.50
C ILE A 129 1.71 34.29 -9.66
N GLU A 130 2.46 34.86 -10.62
CA GLU A 130 2.87 34.25 -11.89
C GLU A 130 3.63 32.91 -11.79
N SER A 131 4.13 32.54 -10.61
CA SER A 131 4.97 31.37 -10.38
C SER A 131 4.22 30.03 -10.30
N ILE A 132 2.91 30.04 -10.06
CA ILE A 132 2.11 28.81 -9.87
C ILE A 132 1.29 28.49 -11.10
N LYS A 133 1.43 27.26 -11.62
CA LYS A 133 0.67 26.79 -12.79
C LYS A 133 -0.75 26.38 -12.40
N ILE A 134 -1.73 27.07 -12.94
CA ILE A 134 -3.16 26.78 -12.73
C ILE A 134 -3.81 26.57 -14.09
N TYR A 135 -4.51 25.45 -14.24
CA TYR A 135 -5.21 25.07 -15.46
C TYR A 135 -6.70 24.89 -15.16
N GLU A 136 -7.54 25.62 -15.87
CA GLU A 136 -9.00 25.45 -15.78
C GLU A 136 -9.46 24.55 -16.91
N VAL A 137 -10.09 23.41 -16.59
CA VAL A 137 -10.52 22.43 -17.60
C VAL A 137 -11.44 23.04 -18.66
N ALA A 138 -12.30 23.99 -18.26
CA ALA A 138 -13.23 24.62 -19.18
C ALA A 138 -12.64 25.77 -20.00
N SER A 139 -11.44 26.25 -19.68
CA SER A 139 -10.74 27.25 -20.49
C SER A 139 -10.29 26.65 -21.83
N GLU A 140 -10.01 27.50 -22.82
CA GLU A 140 -9.46 27.05 -24.11
C GLU A 140 -8.12 26.31 -23.94
N GLU A 141 -7.26 26.78 -23.03
CA GLU A 141 -6.00 26.12 -22.72
C GLU A 141 -6.22 24.73 -22.12
N GLY A 142 -7.16 24.61 -21.17
CA GLY A 142 -7.54 23.33 -20.56
C GLY A 142 -8.14 22.36 -21.58
N GLN A 143 -9.04 22.81 -22.44
CA GLN A 143 -9.61 21.99 -23.50
C GLN A 143 -8.54 21.52 -24.48
N LYS A 144 -7.65 22.41 -24.93
CA LYS A 144 -6.52 22.05 -25.80
C LYS A 144 -5.60 21.03 -25.13
N TYR A 145 -5.31 21.21 -23.84
CA TYR A 145 -4.51 20.25 -23.08
C TYR A 145 -5.12 18.86 -23.11
N PHE A 146 -6.44 18.73 -22.88
CA PHE A 146 -7.12 17.44 -22.97
C PHE A 146 -7.17 16.90 -24.40
N ASP A 147 -7.41 17.74 -25.41
CA ASP A 147 -7.40 17.32 -26.81
C ASP A 147 -6.07 16.67 -27.23
N ASP A 148 -4.96 17.24 -26.75
CA ASP A 148 -3.60 16.78 -27.03
C ASP A 148 -3.12 15.66 -26.07
N LEU A 149 -3.86 15.38 -24.98
CA LEU A 149 -3.45 14.42 -23.96
C LEU A 149 -3.42 13.00 -24.53
N ASN A 150 -2.24 12.37 -24.50
CA ASN A 150 -2.09 10.98 -24.94
C ASN A 150 -2.89 10.02 -24.05
N LEU A 151 -3.56 9.04 -24.67
CA LEU A 151 -4.37 8.05 -23.95
C LEU A 151 -3.57 7.25 -22.92
N SER A 152 -2.27 7.04 -23.15
CA SER A 152 -1.36 6.35 -22.22
C SER A 152 -1.12 7.10 -20.91
N GLU A 153 -1.50 8.37 -20.83
CA GLU A 153 -1.38 9.19 -19.62
C GLU A 153 -2.57 9.05 -18.69
N LEU A 154 -3.69 8.52 -19.20
CA LEU A 154 -4.90 8.33 -18.41
C LEU A 154 -4.72 7.17 -17.41
N PRO A 155 -5.19 7.33 -16.16
CA PRO A 155 -5.10 6.30 -15.14
C PRO A 155 -5.91 5.06 -15.57
N GLY A 156 -5.26 3.90 -15.57
CA GLY A 156 -5.85 2.62 -15.98
C GLY A 156 -5.75 2.32 -17.48
N VAL A 157 -5.23 3.24 -18.31
CA VAL A 157 -5.09 3.03 -19.75
C VAL A 157 -3.65 2.61 -20.08
N GLY A 158 -3.41 1.30 -19.98
CA GLY A 158 -2.10 0.71 -20.25
C GLY A 158 -1.75 0.60 -21.74
N ARG A 159 -0.47 0.32 -22.02
CA ARG A 159 0.07 0.18 -23.39
C ARG A 159 -0.74 -0.75 -24.30
N GLN A 160 -1.22 -1.88 -23.78
CA GLN A 160 -2.03 -2.82 -24.58
C GLN A 160 -3.37 -2.21 -24.99
N MET A 161 -4.01 -1.46 -24.10
CA MET A 161 -5.28 -0.80 -24.38
C MET A 161 -5.10 0.30 -25.43
N VAL A 162 -4.07 1.13 -25.29
CA VAL A 162 -3.70 2.14 -26.29
C VAL A 162 -3.44 1.49 -27.65
N ARG A 163 -2.67 0.40 -27.70
CA ARG A 163 -2.42 -0.35 -28.94
C ARG A 163 -3.70 -0.87 -29.57
N ARG A 164 -4.63 -1.43 -28.78
CA ARG A 164 -5.92 -1.92 -29.28
C ARG A 164 -6.75 -0.79 -29.87
N ILE A 165 -6.85 0.35 -29.18
CA ILE A 165 -7.58 1.54 -29.66
C ILE A 165 -6.94 2.07 -30.95
N SER A 166 -5.62 2.30 -30.93
CA SER A 166 -4.87 2.83 -32.07
C SER A 166 -4.93 1.92 -33.29
N HIS A 167 -4.81 0.60 -33.12
CA HIS A 167 -4.92 -0.35 -34.23
C HIS A 167 -6.31 -0.38 -34.87
N ASN A 168 -7.38 -0.19 -34.09
CA ASN A 168 -8.75 -0.26 -34.62
C ASN A 168 -9.26 1.07 -35.16
N PHE A 169 -8.78 2.20 -34.63
CA PHE A 169 -9.36 3.52 -34.92
C PHE A 169 -8.34 4.57 -35.38
N GLY A 170 -7.03 4.28 -35.34
CA GLY A 170 -5.99 5.22 -35.75
C GLY A 170 -5.78 6.41 -34.80
N VAL A 171 -6.29 6.34 -33.56
CA VAL A 171 -6.23 7.44 -32.58
C VAL A 171 -5.26 7.16 -31.44
N SER A 172 -4.64 8.22 -30.91
CA SER A 172 -3.70 8.14 -29.78
C SER A 172 -3.93 9.19 -28.69
N THR A 173 -4.71 10.25 -28.95
CA THR A 173 -5.03 11.30 -27.97
C THR A 173 -6.50 11.27 -27.55
N CYS A 174 -6.82 11.92 -26.42
CA CYS A 174 -8.19 12.03 -25.92
C CYS A 174 -9.09 12.80 -26.89
N GLY A 175 -8.60 13.91 -27.47
CA GLY A 175 -9.36 14.69 -28.44
C GLY A 175 -9.67 13.91 -29.71
N GLN A 176 -8.69 13.15 -30.23
CA GLN A 176 -8.91 12.27 -31.38
C GLN A 176 -9.94 11.17 -31.06
N LEU A 177 -9.83 10.54 -29.89
CA LEU A 177 -10.77 9.50 -29.46
C LEU A 177 -12.21 10.03 -29.40
N LEU A 178 -12.40 11.20 -28.77
CA LEU A 178 -13.72 11.83 -28.61
C LEU A 178 -14.34 12.27 -29.95
N LYS A 179 -13.52 12.66 -30.93
CA LYS A 179 -13.98 13.14 -32.25
C LYS A 179 -14.25 12.00 -33.24
N VAL A 180 -13.43 10.96 -33.23
CA VAL A 180 -13.43 9.91 -34.28
C VAL A 180 -14.23 8.68 -33.87
N VAL A 181 -14.22 8.29 -32.59
CA VAL A 181 -14.73 6.99 -32.14
C VAL A 181 -16.05 7.15 -31.40
N SER A 182 -17.09 6.47 -31.87
CA SER A 182 -18.39 6.53 -31.18
C SER A 182 -18.37 5.73 -29.86
N PRO A 183 -19.20 6.11 -28.87
CA PRO A 183 -19.29 5.37 -27.61
C PRO A 183 -19.65 3.88 -27.78
N THR A 184 -20.45 3.55 -28.79
CA THR A 184 -20.85 2.17 -29.09
C THR A 184 -19.69 1.36 -29.69
N GLN A 185 -18.91 1.94 -30.60
CA GLN A 185 -17.70 1.31 -31.15
C GLN A 185 -16.67 1.03 -30.06
N LEU A 186 -16.42 2.01 -29.19
CA LEU A 186 -15.47 1.84 -28.10
C LEU A 186 -15.96 0.78 -27.10
N SER A 187 -17.26 0.76 -26.78
CA SER A 187 -17.88 -0.24 -25.89
C SER A 187 -17.81 -1.65 -26.46
N SER A 188 -17.99 -1.82 -27.78
CA SER A 188 -17.80 -3.11 -28.45
C SER A 188 -16.35 -3.61 -28.34
N LEU A 189 -15.37 -2.70 -28.40
CA LEU A 189 -13.95 -3.06 -28.30
C LEU A 189 -13.50 -3.38 -26.86
N LEU A 190 -13.87 -2.55 -25.87
CA LEU A 190 -13.28 -2.59 -24.52
C LEU A 190 -14.26 -2.99 -23.41
N GLY A 191 -15.54 -3.13 -23.73
CA GLY A 191 -16.62 -3.33 -22.77
C GLY A 191 -17.17 -2.00 -22.23
N VAL A 192 -18.47 -2.00 -21.92
CA VAL A 192 -19.25 -0.79 -21.58
C VAL A 192 -18.61 0.04 -20.46
N LYS A 193 -18.29 -0.60 -19.31
CA LYS A 193 -17.74 0.09 -18.14
C LYS A 193 -16.40 0.76 -18.43
N THR A 194 -15.49 0.04 -19.10
CA THR A 194 -14.16 0.53 -19.44
C THR A 194 -14.26 1.72 -20.41
N SER A 195 -15.10 1.59 -21.44
CA SER A 195 -15.29 2.62 -22.45
C SER A 195 -15.90 3.89 -21.87
N GLN A 196 -16.95 3.74 -21.05
CA GLN A 196 -17.55 4.87 -20.35
C GLN A 196 -16.52 5.60 -19.46
N ARG A 197 -15.72 4.84 -18.70
CA ARG A 197 -14.65 5.41 -17.87
C ARG A 197 -13.64 6.18 -18.72
N ILE A 198 -13.14 5.61 -19.81
CA ILE A 198 -12.14 6.28 -20.67
C ILE A 198 -12.72 7.57 -21.26
N LEU A 199 -13.96 7.56 -21.75
CA LEU A 199 -14.61 8.74 -22.29
C LEU A 199 -14.78 9.85 -21.24
N GLN A 200 -15.14 9.49 -20.01
CA GLN A 200 -15.19 10.44 -18.89
C GLN A 200 -13.81 11.03 -18.59
N LEU A 201 -12.76 10.19 -18.53
CA LEU A 201 -11.40 10.64 -18.27
C LEU A 201 -10.87 11.56 -19.39
N CYS A 202 -11.20 11.28 -20.65
CA CYS A 202 -10.87 12.14 -21.78
C CYS A 202 -11.48 13.54 -21.68
N GLN A 203 -12.56 13.70 -20.90
CA GLN A 203 -13.23 14.97 -20.64
C GLN A 203 -12.82 15.61 -19.30
N GLY A 204 -11.78 15.09 -18.62
CA GLY A 204 -11.35 15.57 -17.31
C GLY A 204 -12.28 15.18 -16.15
N LYS A 205 -13.21 14.24 -16.38
CA LYS A 205 -14.18 13.78 -15.38
C LYS A 205 -13.71 12.46 -14.77
N ASP A 206 -13.65 12.42 -13.44
CA ASP A 206 -13.43 11.19 -12.68
C ASP A 206 -14.31 11.22 -11.43
N SER A 207 -15.23 10.26 -11.31
CA SER A 207 -16.14 10.12 -10.17
C SER A 207 -15.64 9.09 -9.15
N SER A 208 -14.39 8.63 -9.28
CA SER A 208 -13.83 7.65 -8.34
C SER A 208 -13.51 8.35 -7.02
N GLU A 209 -14.07 7.83 -5.93
CA GLU A 209 -13.79 8.31 -4.57
C GLU A 209 -12.43 7.81 -4.08
N LEU A 210 -11.91 8.44 -3.02
CA LEU A 210 -10.76 7.90 -2.30
C LEU A 210 -11.20 6.71 -1.44
N THR A 211 -10.37 5.68 -1.41
CA THR A 211 -10.55 4.47 -0.60
C THR A 211 -9.50 4.47 0.49
N PHE A 212 -9.91 4.79 1.71
CA PHE A 212 -9.03 4.92 2.86
C PHE A 212 -8.72 3.57 3.52
N ASP A 213 -9.71 2.67 3.58
CA ASP A 213 -9.54 1.32 4.12
C ASP A 213 -9.32 0.31 2.99
N ARG A 214 -8.18 -0.39 3.02
CA ARG A 214 -7.87 -1.47 2.07
C ARG A 214 -7.56 -2.75 2.81
N TYR A 215 -8.44 -3.72 2.66
CA TYR A 215 -8.17 -5.10 3.08
C TYR A 215 -7.64 -5.90 1.90
N ALA A 216 -6.60 -6.70 2.15
CA ALA A 216 -6.10 -7.64 1.16
C ALA A 216 -7.23 -8.62 0.76
N LYS A 217 -7.59 -8.63 -0.52
CA LYS A 217 -8.55 -9.62 -1.09
C LYS A 217 -7.86 -10.94 -1.46
N SER A 218 -6.53 -10.89 -1.55
CA SER A 218 -5.68 -12.03 -1.83
C SER A 218 -4.26 -11.76 -1.37
N ILE A 219 -3.52 -12.82 -1.03
CA ILE A 219 -2.10 -12.76 -0.69
C ILE A 219 -1.37 -13.71 -1.62
N SER A 220 -0.23 -13.31 -2.17
CA SER A 220 0.55 -14.13 -3.08
C SER A 220 2.04 -14.11 -2.80
N ALA A 221 2.70 -15.17 -3.24
CA ALA A 221 4.15 -15.27 -3.37
C ALA A 221 4.45 -15.83 -4.76
N GLU A 222 5.24 -15.10 -5.56
CA GLU A 222 5.56 -15.46 -6.94
C GLU A 222 7.02 -15.15 -7.24
N ILE A 223 7.69 -16.09 -7.90
CA ILE A 223 9.07 -15.95 -8.32
C ILE A 223 9.16 -16.32 -9.81
N ASN A 224 9.43 -15.30 -10.63
CA ASN A 224 9.57 -15.40 -12.09
C ASN A 224 10.99 -15.02 -12.57
N TYR A 225 11.95 -14.99 -11.66
CA TYR A 225 13.34 -14.68 -11.96
C TYR A 225 14.24 -15.73 -11.32
N GLY A 226 15.23 -16.22 -12.08
CA GLY A 226 16.20 -17.20 -11.62
C GLY A 226 15.72 -18.64 -11.53
N ILE A 227 14.49 -18.95 -11.94
CA ILE A 227 13.96 -20.31 -11.85
C ILE A 227 14.56 -21.21 -12.94
N ARG A 228 15.34 -22.21 -12.52
CA ARG A 228 15.92 -23.28 -13.33
C ARG A 228 15.84 -24.56 -12.50
N LEU A 229 14.95 -25.48 -12.86
CA LEU A 229 14.69 -26.71 -12.11
C LEU A 229 15.00 -27.90 -13.02
N SER A 230 15.79 -28.86 -12.54
CA SER A 230 16.26 -30.00 -13.33
C SER A 230 15.44 -31.28 -13.14
N SER A 231 14.69 -31.35 -12.04
CA SER A 231 13.99 -32.56 -11.62
C SER A 231 12.71 -32.26 -10.84
N TRP A 232 11.81 -33.24 -10.78
CA TRP A 232 10.59 -33.12 -9.96
C TRP A 232 10.88 -32.97 -8.46
N SER A 233 11.98 -33.53 -7.97
CA SER A 233 12.39 -33.32 -6.57
C SER A 233 12.72 -31.85 -6.29
N GLU A 234 13.35 -31.16 -7.24
CA GLU A 234 13.58 -29.71 -7.13
C GLU A 234 12.28 -28.91 -7.22
N VAL A 235 11.35 -29.32 -8.08
CA VAL A 235 10.00 -28.72 -8.15
C VAL A 235 9.27 -28.85 -6.81
N GLU A 236 9.28 -30.03 -6.21
CA GLU A 236 8.65 -30.30 -4.91
C GLU A 236 9.23 -29.43 -3.80
N LYS A 237 10.56 -29.36 -3.74
CA LYS A 237 11.25 -28.50 -2.79
C LYS A 237 10.90 -27.02 -2.99
N PHE A 238 10.95 -26.55 -4.23
CA PHE A 238 10.65 -25.16 -4.58
C PHE A 238 9.20 -24.79 -4.26
N VAL A 239 8.24 -25.65 -4.58
CA VAL A 239 6.83 -25.46 -4.22
C VAL A 239 6.65 -25.44 -2.69
N GLY A 240 7.32 -26.33 -1.97
CA GLY A 240 7.29 -26.36 -0.50
C GLY A 240 7.82 -25.07 0.13
N ASP A 241 8.95 -24.55 -0.38
CA ASP A 241 9.52 -23.29 0.11
C ASP A 241 8.65 -22.08 -0.26
N LEU A 242 8.07 -22.06 -1.46
CA LEU A 242 7.12 -21.02 -1.90
C LEU A 242 5.82 -21.04 -1.08
N ALA A 243 5.34 -22.23 -0.70
CA ALA A 243 4.17 -22.38 0.15
C ALA A 243 4.43 -21.89 1.59
N LYS A 244 5.63 -22.14 2.14
CA LYS A 244 6.05 -21.56 3.44
C LYS A 244 6.11 -20.03 3.39
N GLU A 245 6.64 -19.47 2.31
CA GLU A 245 6.66 -18.01 2.10
C GLU A 245 5.23 -17.45 2.01
N LEU A 246 4.34 -18.09 1.26
CA LEU A 246 2.94 -17.68 1.20
C LEU A 246 2.27 -17.76 2.58
N ALA A 247 2.48 -18.85 3.33
CA ALA A 247 1.95 -19.01 4.68
C ALA A 247 2.48 -17.94 5.64
N ALA A 248 3.78 -17.61 5.57
CA ALA A 248 4.38 -16.54 6.35
C ALA A 248 3.75 -15.16 6.02
N ARG A 249 3.49 -14.86 4.74
CA ARG A 249 2.78 -13.64 4.34
C ARG A 249 1.34 -13.62 4.83
N MET A 250 0.64 -14.75 4.78
CA MET A 250 -0.72 -14.88 5.31
C MET A 250 -0.76 -14.71 6.84
N ALA A 251 0.25 -15.20 7.54
CA ALA A 251 0.44 -14.96 8.97
C ALA A 251 0.76 -13.49 9.24
N ASN A 252 1.65 -12.86 8.48
CA ASN A 252 2.07 -11.46 8.67
C ASN A 252 1.04 -10.43 8.19
N ALA A 253 0.07 -10.82 7.38
CA ALA A 253 -1.13 -10.01 7.18
C ALA A 253 -1.89 -9.78 8.51
N ALA A 254 -1.53 -10.50 9.59
CA ALA A 254 -1.89 -10.16 10.96
C ALA A 254 -1.44 -8.75 11.37
N ALA A 255 -0.35 -8.21 10.84
CA ALA A 255 0.08 -6.84 11.15
C ALA A 255 -0.88 -5.78 10.60
N GLU A 256 -1.68 -6.13 9.58
CA GLU A 256 -2.75 -5.30 9.03
C GLU A 256 -4.14 -5.67 9.61
N SER A 257 -4.24 -6.79 10.34
CA SER A 257 -5.46 -7.26 11.01
C SER A 257 -5.41 -6.91 12.49
N ARG A 258 -6.31 -6.02 12.93
CA ARG A 258 -6.39 -5.54 14.32
C ARG A 258 -6.62 -6.66 15.36
N SER A 259 -6.93 -7.89 14.94
CA SER A 259 -7.08 -9.08 15.80
C SER A 259 -5.74 -9.73 16.19
N GLY A 260 -4.62 -9.37 15.55
CA GLY A 260 -3.32 -10.05 15.73
C GLY A 260 -3.28 -11.50 15.20
N SER A 261 -4.40 -11.99 14.65
CA SER A 261 -4.49 -13.28 13.96
C SER A 261 -4.29 -13.08 12.46
N GLY A 262 -3.48 -13.93 11.85
CA GLY A 262 -3.26 -13.95 10.39
C GLY A 262 -4.53 -14.28 9.62
N VAL A 263 -4.42 -14.43 8.31
CA VAL A 263 -5.55 -14.84 7.47
C VAL A 263 -5.40 -16.28 7.01
N VAL A 264 -6.53 -16.94 6.80
CA VAL A 264 -6.63 -18.22 6.08
C VAL A 264 -7.40 -18.00 4.78
N GLY A 265 -7.26 -18.90 3.80
CA GLY A 265 -8.03 -18.77 2.55
C GLY A 265 -8.59 -20.10 2.05
N LYS A 266 -9.64 -20.00 1.23
CA LYS A 266 -10.43 -21.14 0.72
C LYS A 266 -10.21 -21.43 -0.76
N SER A 267 -9.34 -20.67 -1.43
CA SER A 267 -9.11 -20.81 -2.87
C SER A 267 -7.65 -20.52 -3.20
N LEU A 268 -6.93 -21.56 -3.64
CA LEU A 268 -5.54 -21.46 -4.07
C LEU A 268 -5.47 -21.26 -5.59
N VAL A 269 -4.81 -20.21 -6.04
CA VAL A 269 -4.48 -19.98 -7.45
C VAL A 269 -3.01 -20.31 -7.67
N VAL A 270 -2.74 -21.16 -8.66
CA VAL A 270 -1.39 -21.53 -9.09
C VAL A 270 -1.12 -20.88 -10.44
N HIS A 271 -0.07 -20.08 -10.52
CA HIS A 271 0.45 -19.50 -11.75
C HIS A 271 1.75 -20.21 -12.13
N LEU A 272 1.86 -20.64 -13.39
CA LEU A 272 3.04 -21.29 -13.92
C LEU A 272 3.48 -20.61 -15.22
N LEU A 273 4.77 -20.32 -15.31
CA LEU A 273 5.41 -19.93 -16.56
C LEU A 273 6.29 -21.07 -17.05
N THR A 274 6.04 -21.54 -18.26
CA THR A 274 6.91 -22.51 -18.95
C THR A 274 7.52 -21.87 -20.19
N ARG A 275 8.79 -22.13 -20.47
CA ARG A 275 9.46 -21.69 -21.70
C ARG A 275 8.65 -22.16 -22.91
N LYS A 276 8.43 -21.28 -23.89
CA LYS A 276 7.82 -21.72 -25.15
C LYS A 276 8.76 -22.66 -25.91
N PRO A 277 8.26 -23.71 -26.58
CA PRO A 277 9.12 -24.69 -27.25
C PRO A 277 10.06 -24.09 -28.31
N ASP A 278 9.62 -23.05 -29.02
CA ASP A 278 10.33 -22.34 -30.10
C ASP A 278 11.34 -21.29 -29.60
N GLN A 279 11.48 -21.12 -28.28
CA GLN A 279 12.29 -20.05 -27.69
C GLN A 279 13.58 -20.60 -27.09
N PRO A 280 14.68 -19.83 -27.10
CA PRO A 280 15.97 -20.31 -26.63
C PRO A 280 15.91 -20.71 -25.14
N VAL A 281 16.71 -21.72 -24.78
CA VAL A 281 16.83 -22.20 -23.38
C VAL A 281 17.34 -21.08 -22.48
N GLU A 282 18.38 -20.38 -22.94
CA GLU A 282 18.94 -19.20 -22.29
C GLU A 282 18.27 -17.90 -22.81
N PRO A 283 17.63 -17.11 -21.94
CA PRO A 283 16.96 -15.89 -22.34
C PRO A 283 17.92 -14.70 -22.45
N ALA A 284 17.52 -13.69 -23.24
CA ALA A 284 18.32 -12.48 -23.46
C ALA A 284 18.66 -11.73 -22.15
N LYS A 285 17.72 -11.67 -21.19
CA LYS A 285 18.01 -11.16 -19.84
C LYS A 285 18.58 -12.30 -19.01
N PHE A 286 19.82 -12.16 -18.53
CA PHE A 286 20.47 -13.14 -17.66
C PHE A 286 19.53 -13.57 -16.53
N MET A 287 19.31 -14.89 -16.40
CA MET A 287 18.41 -15.52 -15.44
C MET A 287 16.93 -15.08 -15.49
N GLY A 288 16.52 -14.35 -16.53
CA GLY A 288 15.11 -14.02 -16.77
C GLY A 288 14.25 -15.26 -17.03
N HIS A 289 12.93 -15.09 -17.00
CA HIS A 289 12.00 -16.14 -17.42
C HIS A 289 11.98 -16.32 -18.95
N GLY A 290 12.30 -15.28 -19.73
CA GLY A 290 12.25 -15.33 -21.19
C GLY A 290 10.82 -15.29 -21.74
N ILE A 291 10.62 -15.78 -22.96
CA ILE A 291 9.29 -15.86 -23.57
C ILE A 291 8.64 -17.17 -23.15
N CYS A 292 7.51 -17.07 -22.45
CA CYS A 292 6.83 -18.21 -21.81
C CYS A 292 5.40 -18.39 -22.30
N ASN A 293 4.88 -19.60 -22.13
CA ASN A 293 3.47 -19.87 -21.98
C ASN A 293 3.07 -19.64 -20.52
N SER A 294 1.93 -19.00 -20.31
CA SER A 294 1.33 -18.83 -18.99
C SER A 294 0.22 -19.84 -18.77
N TRP A 295 0.25 -20.54 -17.66
CA TRP A 295 -0.83 -21.41 -17.20
C TRP A 295 -1.30 -20.93 -15.82
N THR A 296 -2.61 -20.95 -15.59
CA THR A 296 -3.20 -20.56 -14.31
C THR A 296 -4.33 -21.50 -13.95
N LYS A 297 -4.37 -21.94 -12.70
CA LYS A 297 -5.40 -22.85 -12.18
C LYS A 297 -5.85 -22.39 -10.80
N THR A 298 -7.15 -22.21 -10.65
CA THR A 298 -7.79 -22.00 -9.34
C THR A 298 -8.25 -23.33 -8.77
N ILE A 299 -7.91 -23.60 -7.52
CA ILE A 299 -8.17 -24.83 -6.79
C ILE A 299 -8.99 -24.45 -5.54
N PRO A 300 -10.29 -24.80 -5.48
CA PRO A 300 -11.06 -24.62 -4.26
C PRO A 300 -10.56 -25.58 -3.18
N LEU A 301 -10.43 -25.08 -1.96
CA LEU A 301 -10.03 -25.87 -0.78
C LEU A 301 -11.26 -26.19 0.05
N HIS A 302 -11.34 -27.42 0.58
CA HIS A 302 -12.46 -27.86 1.41
C HIS A 302 -12.57 -27.01 2.68
N THR A 303 -11.43 -26.83 3.36
CA THR A 303 -11.31 -26.02 4.58
C THR A 303 -10.42 -24.82 4.29
N ALA A 304 -10.77 -23.66 4.85
CA ALA A 304 -9.89 -22.49 4.77
C ALA A 304 -8.60 -22.78 5.53
N THR A 305 -7.45 -22.53 4.92
CA THR A 305 -6.15 -22.91 5.50
C THR A 305 -5.06 -21.90 5.18
N ALA A 306 -4.04 -21.88 6.05
CA ALA A 306 -2.74 -21.26 5.82
C ALA A 306 -1.60 -22.30 5.99
N ASP A 307 -1.94 -23.60 6.12
CA ASP A 307 -0.95 -24.65 6.30
C ASP A 307 -0.10 -24.82 5.03
N PRO A 308 1.22 -24.60 5.10
CA PRO A 308 2.10 -24.70 3.94
C PRO A 308 2.12 -26.12 3.35
N VAL A 309 1.89 -27.17 4.14
CA VAL A 309 1.89 -28.55 3.63
C VAL A 309 0.66 -28.78 2.76
N ALA A 310 -0.55 -28.47 3.25
CA ALA A 310 -1.78 -28.56 2.47
C ALA A 310 -1.73 -27.72 1.18
N ILE A 311 -1.17 -26.50 1.24
CA ILE A 311 -1.00 -25.62 0.08
C ILE A 311 -0.05 -26.25 -0.95
N ALA A 312 1.13 -26.72 -0.51
CA ALA A 312 2.13 -27.35 -1.37
C ALA A 312 1.57 -28.61 -2.03
N SER A 313 0.91 -29.50 -1.27
CA SER A 313 0.28 -30.71 -1.79
C SER A 313 -0.76 -30.40 -2.87
N SER A 314 -1.61 -29.39 -2.65
CA SER A 314 -2.63 -28.97 -3.62
C SER A 314 -2.00 -28.46 -4.92
N CYS A 315 -0.94 -27.66 -4.83
CA CYS A 315 -0.18 -27.19 -5.98
C CYS A 315 0.48 -28.35 -6.75
N LEU A 316 1.19 -29.24 -6.05
CA LEU A 316 1.90 -30.37 -6.66
C LEU A 316 0.96 -31.34 -7.37
N LEU A 317 -0.23 -31.59 -6.81
CA LEU A 317 -1.26 -32.37 -7.49
C LEU A 317 -1.69 -31.74 -8.82
N ALA A 318 -1.83 -30.41 -8.85
CA ALA A 318 -2.18 -29.70 -10.07
C ALA A 318 -1.03 -29.72 -11.10
N LEU A 319 0.21 -29.54 -10.65
CA LEU A 319 1.40 -29.59 -11.51
C LEU A 319 1.63 -31.00 -12.08
N ARG A 320 1.50 -32.06 -11.27
CA ARG A 320 1.66 -33.45 -11.74
C ARG A 320 0.61 -33.83 -12.78
N ARG A 321 -0.62 -33.33 -12.66
CA ARG A 321 -1.67 -33.51 -13.68
C ARG A 321 -1.38 -32.76 -14.98
N LEU A 322 -0.77 -31.58 -14.87
CA LEU A 322 -0.35 -30.81 -16.05
C LEU A 322 0.87 -31.44 -16.74
N GLY A 323 1.77 -32.05 -15.96
CA GLY A 323 2.99 -32.70 -16.45
C GLY A 323 3.99 -31.77 -17.14
N PRO A 324 4.30 -30.56 -16.64
CA PRO A 324 5.32 -29.72 -17.24
C PRO A 324 6.70 -30.39 -17.10
N ARG A 325 7.56 -30.19 -18.10
CA ARG A 325 8.98 -30.56 -17.99
C ARG A 325 9.64 -29.64 -16.96
N PRO A 326 10.31 -30.16 -15.92
CA PRO A 326 10.99 -29.33 -14.92
C PRO A 326 11.93 -28.28 -15.55
N ASP A 327 12.72 -28.70 -16.55
CA ASP A 327 13.69 -27.84 -17.24
C ASP A 327 13.07 -26.66 -17.98
N ASP A 328 11.77 -26.71 -18.28
CA ASP A 328 11.04 -25.65 -18.96
C ASP A 328 10.33 -24.71 -17.99
N ILE A 329 10.27 -25.03 -16.69
CA ILE A 329 9.70 -24.12 -15.69
C ILE A 329 10.58 -22.88 -15.59
N ARG A 330 9.95 -21.70 -15.68
CA ARG A 330 10.61 -20.39 -15.68
C ARG A 330 10.03 -19.43 -14.64
N GLY A 331 8.92 -19.80 -14.04
CA GLY A 331 8.28 -19.03 -12.98
C GLY A 331 7.14 -19.79 -12.34
N LEU A 332 6.90 -19.54 -11.06
CA LEU A 332 5.78 -20.12 -10.31
C LEU A 332 5.28 -19.12 -9.30
N GLY A 333 3.96 -19.01 -9.19
CA GLY A 333 3.27 -18.20 -8.20
C GLY A 333 2.18 -18.98 -7.50
N LEU A 334 2.05 -18.75 -6.20
CA LEU A 334 0.93 -19.21 -5.38
C LEU A 334 0.20 -17.97 -4.85
N GLN A 335 -1.11 -17.93 -5.04
CA GLN A 335 -1.96 -16.87 -4.53
C GLN A 335 -3.15 -17.46 -3.78
N MET A 336 -3.32 -17.05 -2.54
CA MET A 336 -4.49 -17.40 -1.74
C MET A 336 -5.57 -16.33 -1.89
N GLN A 337 -6.81 -16.76 -2.12
CA GLN A 337 -8.00 -15.93 -2.27
C GLN A 337 -9.13 -16.40 -1.34
N ARG A 338 -10.22 -15.63 -1.28
CA ARG A 338 -11.36 -15.85 -0.36
C ARG A 338 -10.85 -15.93 1.07
N LEU A 339 -10.15 -14.86 1.46
CA LEU A 339 -9.50 -14.75 2.74
C LEU A 339 -10.54 -14.55 3.85
N SER A 340 -10.27 -15.13 5.01
CA SER A 340 -10.99 -14.89 6.25
C SER A 340 -9.98 -14.78 7.39
N PRO A 341 -10.32 -14.05 8.48
CA PRO A 341 -9.50 -14.05 9.68
C PRO A 341 -9.26 -15.48 10.17
N ALA A 342 -8.05 -15.78 10.61
CA ALA A 342 -7.80 -17.03 11.32
C ALA A 342 -8.51 -16.98 12.67
N SER A 343 -9.34 -17.99 12.96
CA SER A 343 -9.97 -18.09 14.27
C SER A 343 -8.90 -18.26 15.35
N PRO A 344 -8.99 -17.54 16.48
CA PRO A 344 -8.16 -17.79 17.65
C PRO A 344 -8.65 -19.07 18.35
N SER A 345 -8.42 -20.25 17.78
CA SER A 345 -8.85 -21.51 18.39
C SER A 345 -7.68 -22.42 18.73
N ALA A 346 -7.59 -22.72 20.02
CA ALA A 346 -6.70 -23.63 20.72
C ALA A 346 -5.19 -23.32 20.62
N ARG A 347 -4.72 -22.41 21.49
CA ARG A 347 -3.40 -22.64 22.10
C ARG A 347 -3.44 -24.02 22.73
N LEU A 348 -2.65 -24.95 22.18
CA LEU A 348 -2.34 -26.21 22.84
C LEU A 348 -1.95 -25.91 24.29
N SER A 349 -2.56 -26.66 25.20
CA SER A 349 -2.33 -26.63 26.64
C SER A 349 -0.83 -26.74 26.96
N HIS A 350 -0.24 -25.63 27.40
CA HIS A 350 1.04 -25.67 28.11
C HIS A 350 0.77 -25.80 29.61
N PRO A 351 1.38 -26.79 30.31
CA PRO A 351 1.37 -26.81 31.75
C PRO A 351 2.21 -25.65 32.31
N SER A 352 1.77 -25.18 33.47
CA SER A 352 2.24 -24.08 34.31
C SER A 352 3.71 -23.63 34.21
N ARG A 353 3.87 -22.31 34.04
CA ARG A 353 4.86 -21.39 34.66
C ARG A 353 6.30 -21.89 34.91
N GLY A 354 7.21 -21.36 34.10
CA GLY A 354 8.61 -21.11 34.45
C GLY A 354 9.13 -19.95 33.59
N ALA A 355 9.46 -18.81 34.21
CA ALA A 355 9.97 -17.63 33.52
C ALA A 355 11.41 -17.88 33.03
N VAL A 356 11.65 -17.65 31.73
CA VAL A 356 13.01 -17.58 31.15
C VAL A 356 13.04 -16.37 30.20
N PRO A 357 14.13 -15.58 30.16
CA PRO A 357 14.16 -14.29 29.44
C PRO A 357 14.01 -14.45 27.92
N LEU A 358 13.32 -13.51 27.28
CA LEU A 358 13.27 -13.39 25.83
C LEU A 358 14.68 -13.21 25.25
N GLY A 359 15.09 -14.15 24.40
CA GLY A 359 16.22 -13.96 23.49
C GLY A 359 15.87 -13.00 22.34
N PRO A 360 16.88 -12.52 21.59
CA PRO A 360 16.69 -11.49 20.57
C PRO A 360 15.85 -12.01 19.37
N PRO A 361 15.23 -11.10 18.59
CA PRO A 361 14.28 -11.46 17.53
C PRO A 361 14.94 -12.24 16.39
N ASN A 362 14.23 -13.26 15.91
CA ASN A 362 14.64 -14.17 14.83
C ASN A 362 15.10 -13.43 13.56
N GLU A 363 16.21 -13.89 12.98
CA GLU A 363 16.69 -13.48 11.66
C GLU A 363 15.71 -13.87 10.54
N PRO A 364 15.61 -13.08 9.46
CA PRO A 364 14.77 -13.41 8.30
C PRO A 364 15.28 -14.67 7.60
N THR A 365 14.32 -15.53 7.21
CA THR A 365 14.49 -16.82 6.53
C THR A 365 15.44 -16.77 5.33
N ALA A 366 16.70 -17.18 5.54
CA ALA A 366 17.74 -17.33 4.52
C ALA A 366 17.47 -18.42 3.45
N SER A 367 16.29 -19.06 3.45
CA SER A 367 16.04 -20.29 2.69
C SER A 367 15.70 -20.05 1.21
N ILE A 368 15.06 -18.93 0.86
CA ILE A 368 14.66 -18.63 -0.54
C ILE A 368 15.82 -18.07 -1.38
N VAL A 369 16.77 -17.37 -0.74
CA VAL A 369 17.93 -16.75 -1.42
C VAL A 369 18.88 -17.80 -1.99
N LYS A 370 18.80 -19.06 -1.52
CA LYS A 370 19.64 -20.16 -2.02
C LYS A 370 19.40 -20.47 -3.51
N PHE A 371 18.21 -20.18 -4.04
CA PHE A 371 17.89 -20.33 -5.47
C PHE A 371 18.36 -19.12 -6.32
N LEU A 372 18.85 -18.06 -5.68
CA LEU A 372 19.38 -16.86 -6.34
C LEU A 372 20.91 -16.87 -6.45
N LYS A 373 21.59 -17.88 -5.91
CA LYS A 373 23.07 -17.98 -5.98
C LYS A 373 23.51 -18.91 -7.12
N PRO A 374 24.46 -18.49 -7.98
CA PRO A 374 25.03 -19.35 -9.00
C PRO A 374 25.81 -20.50 -8.34
N GLN A 375 25.58 -21.74 -8.79
CA GLN A 375 26.49 -22.84 -8.48
C GLN A 375 27.70 -22.77 -9.41
N SER A 376 28.90 -22.60 -8.83
CA SER A 376 30.16 -22.82 -9.53
C SER A 376 30.36 -24.31 -9.84
N PRO A 377 31.00 -24.68 -10.96
CA PRO A 377 31.20 -26.07 -11.30
C PRO A 377 32.17 -26.75 -10.34
N ASN A 378 31.77 -27.94 -9.87
CA ASN A 378 32.52 -28.83 -8.99
C ASN A 378 33.87 -29.24 -9.61
N SER A 379 34.97 -29.05 -8.88
CA SER A 379 36.15 -29.94 -8.98
C SER A 379 36.15 -30.85 -7.76
N GLY A 380 35.79 -32.12 -7.95
CA GLY A 380 35.82 -33.08 -6.86
C GLY A 380 37.25 -33.47 -6.47
N LYS A 381 37.45 -33.71 -5.17
CA LYS A 381 38.03 -34.97 -4.66
C LYS A 381 37.88 -35.05 -3.14
N ASN A 382 37.35 -36.19 -2.74
CA ASN A 382 37.21 -36.72 -1.38
C ASN A 382 38.50 -36.57 -0.54
N ARG A 383 38.37 -36.35 0.78
CA ARG A 383 38.64 -37.41 1.77
C ARG A 383 38.22 -37.04 3.19
N ALA A 384 37.68 -38.05 3.86
CA ALA A 384 37.23 -38.11 5.24
C ALA A 384 38.35 -37.90 6.28
N THR A 385 37.95 -37.40 7.46
CA THR A 385 38.69 -37.46 8.72
C THR A 385 38.07 -38.51 9.64
N VAL A 386 38.85 -39.54 10.00
CA VAL A 386 38.76 -40.22 11.30
C VAL A 386 40.19 -40.50 11.79
N SER A 387 40.42 -40.07 13.03
CA SER A 387 41.51 -40.33 13.97
C SER A 387 42.36 -41.61 13.76
N ALA A 388 43.70 -41.48 13.84
CA ALA A 388 44.53 -42.14 14.87
C ALA A 388 46.04 -41.83 14.71
N ARG A 389 46.70 -41.59 15.87
CA ARG A 389 48.08 -41.92 16.29
C ARG A 389 49.25 -41.87 15.28
N GLY A 390 50.14 -40.90 15.51
CA GLY A 390 51.48 -41.13 16.10
C GLY A 390 52.44 -42.17 15.50
N ASN A 391 53.55 -41.61 15.02
CA ASN A 391 54.95 -42.07 15.10
C ASN A 391 55.68 -42.64 13.87
N SER A 392 56.90 -42.08 13.74
CA SER A 392 58.19 -42.57 13.24
C SER A 392 58.46 -42.73 11.75
N ASP A 393 59.57 -42.07 11.37
CA ASP A 393 60.61 -42.47 10.39
C ASP A 393 60.22 -42.55 8.91
N SER A 394 61.06 -42.21 7.95
CA SER A 394 62.43 -41.71 7.91
C SER A 394 62.75 -41.35 6.45
N THR A 395 63.71 -40.44 6.26
CA THR A 395 64.75 -40.43 5.21
C THR A 395 64.42 -40.25 3.72
N ASP A 396 65.21 -39.32 3.14
CA ASP A 396 65.79 -39.31 1.79
C ASP A 396 65.12 -38.53 0.65
N THR A 397 65.52 -37.25 0.57
CA THR A 397 66.06 -36.57 -0.64
C THR A 397 67.15 -37.39 -1.36
N PRO A 398 67.68 -37.03 -2.57
CA PRO A 398 67.50 -35.80 -3.39
C PRO A 398 67.41 -36.03 -4.92
N SER A 399 67.43 -34.92 -5.69
CA SER A 399 68.05 -34.69 -7.04
C SER A 399 67.04 -34.17 -8.07
N ALA A 400 67.09 -32.90 -8.52
CA ALA A 400 68.00 -32.33 -9.55
C ALA A 400 67.82 -33.05 -10.91
N SER A 401 67.60 -32.44 -12.08
CA SER A 401 67.88 -31.09 -12.58
C SER A 401 67.33 -30.92 -14.02
N THR A 402 67.25 -29.65 -14.47
CA THR A 402 67.61 -29.13 -15.83
C THR A 402 66.77 -29.42 -17.10
N LEU A 403 66.40 -28.29 -17.76
CA LEU A 403 66.52 -27.92 -19.20
C LEU A 403 65.68 -28.73 -20.21
N SER A 404 65.07 -28.20 -21.28
CA SER A 404 65.25 -26.98 -22.09
C SER A 404 64.17 -26.94 -23.20
N ASP A 405 63.85 -25.74 -23.70
CA ASP A 405 63.65 -25.32 -25.12
C ASP A 405 62.68 -26.10 -26.04
N ASN A 406 62.02 -25.55 -27.07
CA ASN A 406 62.03 -24.29 -27.80
C ASN A 406 60.72 -24.30 -28.63
N SER A 407 60.04 -23.19 -28.93
CA SER A 407 60.18 -22.39 -30.17
C SER A 407 58.81 -21.75 -30.47
N VAL A 408 58.59 -20.60 -31.12
CA VAL A 408 59.41 -19.54 -31.77
C VAL A 408 58.44 -18.38 -32.12
N VAL A 409 58.82 -17.13 -31.78
CA VAL A 409 58.88 -15.88 -32.62
C VAL A 409 57.54 -15.30 -33.16
N THR A 410 57.19 -14.00 -33.08
CA THR A 410 57.88 -12.73 -33.44
C THR A 410 56.98 -11.57 -32.92
N LEU A 411 57.46 -10.61 -32.09
CA LEU A 411 57.92 -9.23 -32.43
C LEU A 411 56.79 -8.28 -32.95
N SER A 412 56.63 -7.01 -32.58
CA SER A 412 57.35 -6.03 -31.72
C SER A 412 56.52 -4.71 -31.69
N ALA A 413 56.40 -4.03 -30.54
CA ALA A 413 57.03 -2.73 -30.16
C ALA A 413 56.27 -1.47 -30.66
N SER A 414 56.20 -0.29 -30.02
CA SER A 414 56.94 0.39 -28.93
C SER A 414 55.99 1.44 -28.28
N LEU A 415 55.86 1.56 -26.96
CA LEU A 415 56.58 2.47 -26.04
C LEU A 415 56.82 3.91 -26.50
N THR A 416 56.29 4.89 -25.75
CA THR A 416 57.11 5.94 -25.11
C THR A 416 56.33 6.66 -24.00
N SER A 417 57.03 6.87 -22.90
CA SER A 417 56.68 7.57 -21.66
C SER A 417 56.88 9.09 -21.78
N GLY A 418 56.11 9.88 -21.03
CA GLY A 418 56.46 11.28 -20.75
C GLY A 418 55.45 12.00 -19.85
N GLN A 419 55.89 12.39 -18.66
CA GLN A 419 55.25 13.30 -17.69
C GLN A 419 56.40 14.20 -17.15
N PRO A 420 56.18 15.34 -16.46
CA PRO A 420 55.34 16.55 -16.64
C PRO A 420 56.22 17.80 -16.96
N PRO A 421 55.73 19.07 -16.90
CA PRO A 421 55.95 19.90 -15.69
C PRO A 421 54.84 20.97 -15.42
N SER A 422 55.16 21.97 -14.58
CA SER A 422 54.34 22.65 -13.59
C SER A 422 54.18 24.19 -13.75
N LEU A 423 53.15 24.76 -13.09
CA LEU A 423 53.05 26.07 -12.37
C LEU A 423 52.95 27.45 -13.10
N HIS A 424 51.77 28.09 -12.91
CA HIS A 424 51.47 29.50 -12.51
C HIS A 424 51.72 30.72 -13.46
N PRO A 425 51.19 31.95 -13.17
CA PRO A 425 49.91 32.42 -12.55
C PRO A 425 49.29 33.70 -13.22
N LEU A 426 48.25 34.30 -12.59
CA LEU A 426 47.79 35.74 -12.57
C LEU A 426 46.35 35.97 -13.10
N LYS A 427 45.38 36.31 -12.22
CA LYS A 427 44.83 37.67 -11.85
C LYS A 427 43.51 37.95 -12.60
N SER A 428 42.45 38.57 -12.07
CA SER A 428 42.07 39.13 -10.76
C SER A 428 40.64 39.72 -10.87
N ALA A 429 39.93 39.82 -9.74
CA ALA A 429 38.90 40.84 -9.38
C ALA A 429 37.54 40.78 -10.11
N ASP A 430 36.35 40.99 -9.51
CA ASP A 430 35.88 41.60 -8.24
C ASP A 430 34.49 40.98 -7.88
N SER A 431 34.23 40.51 -6.66
CA SER A 431 33.74 41.19 -5.44
C SER A 431 32.29 41.70 -5.50
N SER A 432 31.40 41.10 -4.69
CA SER A 432 30.51 41.84 -3.79
C SER A 432 29.94 40.91 -2.71
N ASP A 433 30.09 41.40 -1.48
CA ASP A 433 29.78 40.79 -0.20
C ASP A 433 28.27 40.67 0.08
N HIS A 434 27.86 39.65 0.82
CA HIS A 434 26.83 39.82 1.87
C HIS A 434 26.95 38.78 2.99
N VAL A 435 27.64 39.23 4.03
CA VAL A 435 27.42 39.09 5.48
C VAL A 435 26.35 38.09 5.96
N ILE A 436 26.83 37.13 6.75
CA ILE A 436 26.10 36.25 7.69
C ILE A 436 26.03 36.96 9.05
N PRO A 437 24.93 36.84 9.82
CA PRO A 437 24.99 36.99 11.27
C PRO A 437 24.76 35.65 11.99
N GLU A 438 25.68 35.34 12.91
CA GLU A 438 25.52 34.34 13.98
C GLU A 438 24.41 34.75 14.99
N PRO A 439 23.79 33.80 15.70
CA PRO A 439 22.81 34.07 16.73
C PRO A 439 23.46 34.32 18.11
N THR A 440 22.98 35.37 18.77
CA THR A 440 23.37 35.80 20.12
C THR A 440 22.79 34.88 21.20
N ALA A 441 23.63 34.49 22.16
CA ALA A 441 23.28 33.79 23.39
C ALA A 441 22.88 34.78 24.52
N LEU A 442 21.87 34.42 25.32
CA LEU A 442 21.54 34.98 26.64
C LEU A 442 20.98 33.83 27.52
N THR A 443 21.81 33.22 28.37
CA THR A 443 21.92 33.39 29.84
C THR A 443 20.91 32.60 30.69
N ASP A 444 21.44 31.55 31.33
CA ASP A 444 20.90 30.78 32.47
C ASP A 444 20.78 31.59 33.78
N LYS A 445 19.83 31.17 34.65
CA LYS A 445 19.99 30.75 36.08
C LYS A 445 18.64 30.79 36.89
N PRO A 446 18.46 30.12 38.06
CA PRO A 446 18.20 28.67 38.22
C PRO A 446 17.15 28.29 39.34
N VAL A 447 16.99 26.97 39.61
CA VAL A 447 16.47 26.29 40.85
C VAL A 447 14.93 26.40 41.07
N ILE A 448 14.11 25.37 41.36
CA ILE A 448 14.13 24.38 42.47
C ILE A 448 13.39 23.08 42.09
N THR A 449 13.94 21.98 42.59
CA THR A 449 13.49 20.58 42.66
C THR A 449 12.21 20.34 43.47
N SER A 450 11.29 19.50 42.96
CA SER A 450 10.52 18.55 43.80
C SER A 450 9.78 17.51 42.94
N THR A 451 10.09 16.23 43.15
CA THR A 451 9.22 15.08 42.86
C THR A 451 7.95 15.09 43.72
N PRO A 452 6.83 14.55 43.22
CA PRO A 452 6.16 13.44 43.92
C PRO A 452 5.71 12.33 42.93
N SER A 453 6.06 11.06 43.16
CA SER A 453 5.25 10.02 43.85
C SER A 453 3.87 9.76 43.25
N GLY A 454 3.62 8.47 42.98
CA GLY A 454 2.54 7.95 42.14
C GLY A 454 1.13 8.34 42.57
N ILE A 455 0.29 8.50 41.56
CA ILE A 455 -1.16 8.61 41.68
C ILE A 455 -1.75 7.49 40.83
N SER A 456 -2.31 6.51 41.51
CA SER A 456 -3.31 5.60 40.96
C SER A 456 -4.49 6.45 40.49
N ILE A 457 -4.80 6.44 39.20
CA ILE A 457 -6.01 7.09 38.69
C ILE A 457 -7.14 6.06 38.82
N GLU A 458 -7.98 6.29 39.82
CA GLU A 458 -9.27 5.63 39.99
C GLU A 458 -10.17 5.93 38.78
N VAL A 459 -10.88 4.88 38.35
CA VAL A 459 -11.84 4.88 37.27
C VAL A 459 -13.07 5.67 37.70
N THR A 460 -13.38 6.78 37.01
CA THR A 460 -14.70 7.39 37.09
C THR A 460 -15.67 6.63 36.18
N GLU A 461 -16.22 5.53 36.68
CA GLU A 461 -17.41 4.89 36.12
C GLU A 461 -18.63 5.79 36.38
N ASN A 462 -19.40 6.11 35.34
CA ASN A 462 -20.66 6.83 35.48
C ASN A 462 -21.73 5.84 36.02
N PRO A 463 -22.24 5.96 37.26
CA PRO A 463 -22.90 4.86 37.97
C PRO A 463 -24.35 4.52 37.55
N LEU A 464 -24.85 5.04 36.42
CA LEU A 464 -26.29 5.05 36.12
C LEU A 464 -26.71 4.45 34.76
N MET A 465 -25.82 3.81 33.99
CA MET A 465 -26.18 3.20 32.71
C MET A 465 -25.75 1.74 32.60
N GLU A 466 -26.73 0.83 32.62
CA GLU A 466 -26.52 -0.58 32.33
C GLU A 466 -26.39 -0.82 30.81
N PRO A 467 -25.40 -1.62 30.35
CA PRO A 467 -25.25 -1.98 28.95
C PRO A 467 -26.42 -2.84 28.47
N LEU A 468 -26.73 -2.78 27.18
CA LEU A 468 -27.74 -3.65 26.58
C LEU A 468 -27.30 -5.12 26.70
N PRO A 469 -28.23 -6.05 27.01
CA PRO A 469 -27.98 -7.49 26.91
C PRO A 469 -27.66 -7.83 25.44
N HIS A 470 -26.39 -8.06 25.13
CA HIS A 470 -25.94 -8.34 23.76
C HIS A 470 -25.03 -9.57 23.75
N GLN A 471 -25.03 -10.30 22.63
CA GLN A 471 -24.17 -11.44 22.38
C GLN A 471 -23.07 -11.00 21.41
N PRO A 472 -21.85 -10.67 21.91
CA PRO A 472 -20.80 -10.03 21.10
C PRO A 472 -20.33 -10.87 19.91
N ASP A 473 -20.57 -12.19 19.93
CA ASP A 473 -20.16 -13.15 18.90
C ASP A 473 -21.33 -13.70 18.07
N ARG A 474 -22.48 -13.02 18.07
CA ARG A 474 -23.64 -13.48 17.30
C ARG A 474 -23.37 -13.45 15.79
N PRO A 475 -23.54 -14.56 15.06
CA PRO A 475 -23.32 -14.58 13.61
C PRO A 475 -24.19 -13.55 12.89
N ILE A 476 -23.64 -12.86 11.88
CA ILE A 476 -24.39 -11.87 11.07
C ILE A 476 -25.66 -12.48 10.45
N GLU A 477 -25.63 -13.78 10.17
CA GLU A 477 -26.74 -14.58 9.66
C GLU A 477 -27.92 -14.70 10.64
N GLU A 478 -27.67 -14.54 11.95
CA GLU A 478 -28.68 -14.54 13.01
C GLU A 478 -29.28 -13.15 13.26
N VAL A 479 -28.54 -12.05 13.00
CA VAL A 479 -29.03 -10.66 13.01
C VAL A 479 -29.48 -10.18 11.62
N ASN A 480 -30.09 -11.10 10.87
CA ASN A 480 -30.39 -10.96 9.44
C ASN A 480 -31.24 -9.72 9.07
N ILE A 481 -31.97 -9.14 10.03
CA ILE A 481 -32.80 -7.96 9.76
C ILE A 481 -31.98 -6.73 9.33
N PHE A 482 -30.74 -6.57 9.81
CA PHE A 482 -29.83 -5.49 9.39
C PHE A 482 -28.81 -5.95 8.35
N ALA A 483 -28.48 -7.24 8.36
CA ALA A 483 -27.52 -7.83 7.43
C ALA A 483 -27.99 -7.68 5.98
N GLY A 484 -27.08 -7.28 5.08
CA GLY A 484 -27.38 -7.15 3.64
C GLY A 484 -28.17 -5.90 3.22
N ARG A 485 -28.63 -5.06 4.14
CA ARG A 485 -29.30 -3.77 3.81
C ARG A 485 -28.28 -2.68 3.47
N SER A 486 -28.63 -1.75 2.58
CA SER A 486 -27.82 -0.55 2.32
C SER A 486 -27.93 0.44 3.49
N VAL A 487 -27.04 1.44 3.57
CA VAL A 487 -27.10 2.46 4.62
C VAL A 487 -28.38 3.29 4.50
N GLU A 488 -28.83 3.55 3.28
CA GLU A 488 -30.06 4.28 2.97
C GLU A 488 -31.30 3.50 3.43
N GLN A 489 -31.30 2.17 3.24
CA GLN A 489 -32.39 1.31 3.73
C GLN A 489 -32.45 1.29 5.26
N LEU A 490 -31.30 1.25 5.93
CA LEU A 490 -31.23 1.31 7.39
C LEU A 490 -31.62 2.69 7.92
N GLN A 491 -31.23 3.77 7.25
CA GLN A 491 -31.65 5.13 7.58
C GLN A 491 -33.18 5.28 7.50
N THR A 492 -33.81 4.77 6.45
CA THR A 492 -35.28 4.78 6.34
C THR A 492 -35.91 3.98 7.49
N MET A 493 -35.34 2.83 7.85
CA MET A 493 -35.84 2.00 8.95
C MET A 493 -35.74 2.73 10.29
N PHE A 494 -34.60 3.35 10.60
CA PHE A 494 -34.42 4.17 11.80
C PHE A 494 -35.36 5.38 11.84
N ALA A 495 -35.58 6.02 10.69
CA ALA A 495 -36.53 7.13 10.60
C ALA A 495 -37.96 6.65 10.89
N THR A 496 -38.36 5.47 10.38
CA THR A 496 -39.65 4.87 10.73
C THR A 496 -39.74 4.60 12.23
N TRP A 497 -38.77 3.90 12.82
CA TRP A 497 -38.76 3.60 14.27
C TRP A 497 -38.94 4.85 15.12
N VAL A 498 -38.11 5.87 14.91
CA VAL A 498 -38.14 7.12 15.68
C VAL A 498 -39.46 7.90 15.49
N THR A 499 -40.10 7.79 14.32
CA THR A 499 -41.33 8.54 14.01
C THR A 499 -42.61 7.81 14.41
N THR A 500 -42.61 6.48 14.43
CA THR A 500 -43.82 5.68 14.69
C THR A 500 -43.88 5.09 16.10
N GLU A 501 -42.73 4.87 16.74
CA GLU A 501 -42.67 4.25 18.06
C GLU A 501 -42.43 5.30 19.14
N SER A 502 -43.36 5.38 20.09
CA SER A 502 -43.26 6.30 21.23
C SER A 502 -42.13 5.91 22.19
N ASP A 503 -41.79 4.63 22.27
CA ASP A 503 -40.77 4.08 23.17
C ASP A 503 -40.01 2.98 22.41
N PRO A 504 -38.67 3.02 22.34
CA PRO A 504 -37.89 2.03 21.60
C PRO A 504 -38.03 0.62 22.19
N LEU A 505 -38.30 -0.36 21.33
CA LEU A 505 -38.34 -1.76 21.73
C LEU A 505 -36.94 -2.26 22.11
N GLU A 506 -36.82 -2.84 23.32
CA GLU A 506 -35.54 -3.31 23.85
C GLU A 506 -34.93 -4.44 23.01
N GLU A 507 -35.75 -5.30 22.40
CA GLU A 507 -35.31 -6.36 21.50
C GLU A 507 -34.63 -5.80 20.24
N ASP A 508 -35.19 -4.75 19.63
CA ASP A 508 -34.64 -4.10 18.44
C ASP A 508 -33.31 -3.40 18.74
N LEU A 509 -33.20 -2.76 19.91
CA LEU A 509 -31.94 -2.18 20.38
C LEU A 509 -30.87 -3.25 20.61
N CYS A 510 -31.23 -4.40 21.21
CA CYS A 510 -30.31 -5.52 21.41
C CYS A 510 -29.83 -6.09 20.07
N MET A 511 -30.74 -6.32 19.11
CA MET A 511 -30.35 -6.81 17.78
C MET A 511 -29.49 -5.80 17.02
N LEU A 512 -29.76 -4.49 17.16
CA LEU A 512 -28.94 -3.44 16.58
C LEU A 512 -27.55 -3.40 17.23
N ALA A 513 -27.47 -3.55 18.56
CA ALA A 513 -26.20 -3.65 19.28
C ALA A 513 -25.38 -4.87 18.81
N ASP A 514 -25.99 -6.06 18.75
CA ASP A 514 -25.37 -7.28 18.22
C ASP A 514 -24.84 -7.07 16.79
N TYR A 515 -25.66 -6.48 15.91
CA TYR A 515 -25.23 -6.17 14.54
C TYR A 515 -24.06 -5.19 14.50
N LEU A 516 -24.16 -4.05 15.18
CA LEU A 516 -23.11 -3.03 15.21
C LEU A 516 -21.81 -3.59 15.80
N ILE A 517 -21.89 -4.42 16.84
CA ILE A 517 -20.73 -5.08 17.46
C ILE A 517 -20.14 -6.15 16.53
N SER A 518 -20.96 -6.93 15.84
CA SER A 518 -20.48 -7.96 14.89
C SER A 518 -19.71 -7.36 13.70
N ILE A 519 -20.13 -6.19 13.21
CA ILE A 519 -19.44 -5.48 12.14
C ILE A 519 -18.38 -4.51 12.66
N LEU A 520 -18.34 -4.24 13.97
CA LEU A 520 -17.39 -3.31 14.58
C LEU A 520 -15.94 -3.60 14.18
N PRO A 521 -15.45 -4.86 14.12
CA PRO A 521 -14.08 -5.18 13.71
C PRO A 521 -13.81 -5.01 12.21
N THR A 522 -14.84 -4.98 11.37
CA THR A 522 -14.71 -5.05 9.90
C THR A 522 -15.14 -3.78 9.18
N ASP A 523 -16.08 -3.02 9.75
CA ASP A 523 -16.68 -1.82 9.15
C ASP A 523 -17.02 -0.77 10.22
N LEU A 524 -15.99 -0.30 10.93
CA LEU A 524 -16.12 0.75 11.95
C LEU A 524 -16.74 2.04 11.38
N PHE A 525 -16.47 2.35 10.11
CA PHE A 525 -17.08 3.48 9.44
C PHE A 525 -18.60 3.34 9.35
N ARG A 526 -19.10 2.16 8.97
CA ARG A 526 -20.54 1.90 8.96
C ARG A 526 -21.13 1.93 10.36
N VAL A 527 -20.46 1.41 11.38
CA VAL A 527 -20.90 1.56 12.78
C VAL A 527 -21.04 3.04 13.15
N ARG A 528 -19.98 3.83 12.91
CA ARG A 528 -19.96 5.27 13.19
C ARG A 528 -21.04 6.00 12.40
N LYS A 529 -21.19 5.68 11.10
CA LYS A 529 -22.20 6.27 10.21
C LYS A 529 -23.62 5.95 10.66
N LEU A 530 -23.93 4.71 11.03
CA LEU A 530 -25.25 4.31 11.50
C LEU A 530 -25.60 4.95 12.86
N LEU A 531 -24.65 4.99 13.80
CA LEU A 531 -24.83 5.70 15.07
C LEU A 531 -25.03 7.21 14.86
N ARG A 532 -24.28 7.84 13.93
CA ARG A 532 -24.50 9.25 13.58
C ARG A 532 -25.86 9.49 12.94
N ILE A 533 -26.29 8.62 12.03
CA ILE A 533 -27.61 8.73 11.38
C ILE A 533 -28.70 8.67 12.45
N LEU A 534 -28.64 7.68 13.34
CA LEU A 534 -29.62 7.55 14.41
C LEU A 534 -29.59 8.76 15.36
N ARG A 535 -28.40 9.23 15.78
CA ARG A 535 -28.27 10.46 16.59
C ARG A 535 -28.89 11.68 15.91
N ARG A 536 -28.58 11.92 14.63
CA ARG A 536 -29.15 13.05 13.85
C ARG A 536 -30.67 12.96 13.72
N LEU A 537 -31.21 11.76 13.55
CA LEU A 537 -32.67 11.56 13.51
C LEU A 537 -33.31 11.94 14.84
N LEU A 538 -32.68 11.57 15.96
CA LEU A 538 -33.15 11.94 17.30
C LEU A 538 -33.03 13.44 17.58
N ASP A 539 -31.92 14.07 17.20
CA ASP A 539 -31.71 15.52 17.37
C ASP A 539 -32.75 16.33 16.58
N ASN A 540 -33.10 15.88 15.37
CA ASN A 540 -34.13 16.50 14.53
C ASN A 540 -35.57 16.25 15.03
N PHE A 541 -35.77 15.26 15.90
CA PHE A 541 -37.06 14.90 16.48
C PHE A 541 -37.31 15.55 17.85
N VAL A 542 -36.55 16.61 18.18
CA VAL A 542 -36.82 17.50 19.32
C VAL A 542 -37.41 18.83 18.79
N PRO A 543 -38.74 18.98 18.62
CA PRO A 543 -39.32 20.28 18.26
C PRO A 543 -39.71 21.05 19.52
N GLY A 544 -39.24 22.28 19.61
CA GLY A 544 -39.90 23.31 20.41
C GLY A 544 -41.33 23.54 19.92
N ARG A 545 -42.28 23.53 20.87
CA ARG A 545 -43.70 23.93 20.81
C ARG A 545 -44.64 23.06 19.95
N GLY A 546 -45.48 22.29 20.65
CA GLY A 546 -46.84 21.94 20.21
C GLY A 546 -47.20 20.46 20.28
N ALA A 547 -47.81 20.05 21.41
CA ALA A 547 -48.58 18.84 21.70
C ALA A 547 -48.03 18.09 22.92
N GLU A 548 -48.79 18.08 24.02
CA GLU A 548 -48.44 17.51 25.32
C GLU A 548 -48.31 15.97 25.35
N GLY A 549 -48.23 15.31 24.19
CA GLY A 549 -48.06 13.85 24.06
C GLY A 549 -46.71 13.36 23.56
N SER A 550 -45.78 14.24 23.13
CA SER A 550 -44.54 13.83 22.43
C SER A 550 -43.24 13.91 23.26
N LYS A 551 -43.26 14.59 24.42
CA LYS A 551 -42.04 14.83 25.21
C LYS A 551 -41.46 13.57 25.86
N THR A 552 -42.28 12.59 26.20
CA THR A 552 -41.85 11.34 26.85
C THR A 552 -41.11 10.43 25.87
N GLY A 553 -41.55 10.36 24.61
CA GLY A 553 -40.92 9.49 23.61
C GLY A 553 -39.56 9.97 23.13
N SER A 554 -39.37 11.28 22.98
CA SER A 554 -38.05 11.85 22.66
C SER A 554 -37.01 11.56 23.77
N LEU A 555 -37.41 11.61 25.05
CA LEU A 555 -36.53 11.28 26.16
C LEU A 555 -36.19 9.79 26.22
N ALA A 556 -37.17 8.91 26.00
CA ALA A 556 -36.96 7.46 25.98
C ALA A 556 -35.98 7.04 24.88
N TRP A 557 -36.12 7.59 23.68
CA TRP A 557 -35.20 7.36 22.57
C TRP A 557 -33.79 7.90 22.82
N CYS A 558 -33.64 9.07 23.48
CA CYS A 558 -32.32 9.57 23.88
C CYS A 558 -31.62 8.64 24.88
N ILE A 559 -32.34 8.17 25.90
CA ILE A 559 -31.82 7.21 26.89
C ILE A 559 -31.41 5.90 26.21
N ALA A 560 -32.26 5.39 25.31
CA ALA A 560 -31.97 4.18 24.55
C ALA A 560 -30.75 4.31 23.64
N PHE A 561 -30.61 5.45 22.95
CA PHE A 561 -29.43 5.72 22.16
C PHE A 561 -28.18 5.73 23.03
N ASP A 562 -28.23 6.41 24.17
CA ASP A 562 -27.07 6.49 25.05
C ASP A 562 -26.69 5.09 25.55
N ARG A 563 -27.67 4.24 25.91
CA ARG A 563 -27.42 2.81 26.27
C ARG A 563 -26.78 2.03 25.13
N LEU A 564 -27.30 2.19 23.90
CA LEU A 564 -26.72 1.57 22.70
C LEU A 564 -25.29 2.05 22.47
N LYS A 565 -25.05 3.36 22.56
CA LYS A 565 -23.75 3.99 22.38
C LYS A 565 -22.75 3.53 23.43
N PHE A 566 -23.16 3.48 24.70
CA PHE A 566 -22.35 2.97 25.80
C PHE A 566 -21.95 1.50 25.58
N THR A 567 -22.90 0.69 25.10
CA THR A 567 -22.67 -0.73 24.77
C THR A 567 -21.65 -0.87 23.63
N VAL A 568 -21.80 -0.10 22.56
CA VAL A 568 -20.84 -0.07 21.45
C VAL A 568 -19.49 0.52 21.87
N ASP A 569 -19.44 1.53 22.73
CA ASP A 569 -18.20 2.12 23.25
C ASP A 569 -17.43 1.14 24.11
N ARG A 570 -18.11 0.34 24.93
CA ARG A 570 -17.49 -0.74 25.69
C ARG A 570 -16.88 -1.78 24.75
N ALA A 571 -17.59 -2.17 23.69
CA ALA A 571 -17.05 -3.04 22.65
C ALA A 571 -15.85 -2.38 21.92
N CYS A 572 -15.93 -1.09 21.60
CA CYS A 572 -14.82 -0.32 21.01
C CYS A 572 -13.60 -0.30 21.93
N ARG A 573 -13.78 -0.14 23.24
CA ARG A 573 -12.69 -0.16 24.22
C ARG A 573 -12.01 -1.52 24.25
N LEU A 574 -12.78 -2.60 24.25
CA LEU A 574 -12.26 -3.97 24.20
C LEU A 574 -11.53 -4.27 22.88
N HIS A 575 -12.04 -3.79 21.74
CA HIS A 575 -11.49 -4.07 20.42
C HIS A 575 -10.34 -3.13 19.99
N TYR A 576 -10.37 -1.87 20.41
CA TYR A 576 -9.49 -0.80 19.91
C TYR A 576 -8.71 -0.06 21.00
N GLY A 577 -8.97 -0.32 22.28
CA GLY A 577 -8.32 0.40 23.39
C GLY A 577 -8.70 1.89 23.48
N VAL A 578 -9.80 2.30 22.83
CA VAL A 578 -10.31 3.67 22.85
C VAL A 578 -11.51 3.76 23.78
N ASP A 579 -11.53 4.76 24.68
CA ASP A 579 -12.56 4.84 25.72
C ASP A 579 -13.97 5.09 25.21
N ALA A 580 -14.10 5.76 24.05
CA ALA A 580 -15.37 6.02 23.37
C ALA A 580 -15.18 6.22 21.87
N LEU A 581 -16.12 5.74 21.07
CA LEU A 581 -16.19 6.05 19.64
C LEU A 581 -16.66 7.49 19.45
N ALA A 582 -15.77 8.38 19.00
CA ALA A 582 -16.15 9.76 18.70
C ALA A 582 -17.25 9.78 17.62
N LEU A 583 -18.35 10.49 17.85
CA LEU A 583 -19.40 10.71 16.83
C LEU A 583 -19.28 12.09 16.16
N THR A 584 -18.29 12.88 16.55
CA THR A 584 -17.93 14.16 15.93
C THR A 584 -17.45 13.96 14.49
N ASP A 585 -17.42 15.05 13.72
CA ASP A 585 -16.97 15.05 12.32
C ASP A 585 -15.43 15.06 12.18
N GLU A 586 -14.67 14.55 13.17
CA GLU A 586 -13.19 14.49 13.17
C GLU A 586 -12.64 13.05 12.99
#